data_AF-A0A8T6N661-F1
#
_entry.id   AF-A0A8T6N661-F1
#
_cell.length_a   1.000
_cell.length_b   1.000
_cell.length_c   1.000
_cell.angle_alpha   90.00
_cell.angle_beta   90.00
_cell.angle_gamma   90.00
#
_symmetry.space_group_name_H-M   'P 1'
#
loop_
_entity.id
_entity.type
_entity.pdbx_description
1 polymer ?
#
loop_
_entity_poly.entity_id
_entity_poly.type
_entity_poly.pdbx_seq_one_letter_code
_entity_poly.pdbx_strand_id
1 'polypeptide(L)'
;SLSKRELEDHYILLALREKNEQDAHWANIVESDHPEAALIATPKNMRWNRWKRIRGRVDNKWMELVSFEDVPERELYEYIETSEQENIQIFSDKFLARIKENPSFQYEVRPLTAPDSASKGSAWIASRLLASAAEVSPDLIEDLRSWAIPTWLANIPDSSVDSLSGACKIVGESERESLLNSVHMAAGDKPKSDLNTWSRFVRVIEGSGRLTPSLCNKIVRQLPMEWFAPFSGHILLNLLKMDQWWNNADLCSIPWAALVLRPIGELHQFPGANDVSHPGVSDDLLVSLEEAIGSGPGIEIIDEASISNIHDLVMSLRSAKEGLPPPIGRTHPLVGWLAQPFHKWPEIAHTDLNGGNSLITARLFLARSRIIREDI
;
A
#
# COMPACT_ATOMS: atom_id res chain seq x y z
N SER A 1 -0.82 2.66 -26.16
CA SER A 1 -0.43 3.47 -27.34
C SER A 1 -0.75 2.71 -28.63
N LEU A 2 -1.17 3.40 -29.70
CA LEU A 2 -1.48 2.76 -30.98
C LEU A 2 -0.20 2.42 -31.76
N SER A 3 -0.18 1.25 -32.38
CA SER A 3 0.86 0.85 -33.34
C SER A 3 0.72 1.62 -34.64
N LYS A 4 1.78 1.62 -35.46
CA LYS A 4 1.78 2.25 -36.78
C LYS A 4 0.63 1.74 -37.67
N ARG A 5 0.36 0.43 -37.64
CA ARG A 5 -0.74 -0.18 -38.41
C ARG A 5 -2.11 0.31 -37.93
N GLU A 6 -2.31 0.44 -36.63
CA GLU A 6 -3.57 0.94 -36.06
C GLU A 6 -3.79 2.43 -36.33
N LEU A 7 -2.71 3.21 -36.41
CA LEU A 7 -2.76 4.62 -36.82
C LEU A 7 -3.09 4.82 -38.29
N GLU A 8 -2.84 3.81 -39.13
CA GLU A 8 -3.15 3.82 -40.56
C GLU A 8 -4.50 3.14 -40.87
N ASP A 9 -5.14 2.51 -39.88
CA ASP A 9 -6.42 1.82 -40.04
C ASP A 9 -7.58 2.83 -40.13
N HIS A 10 -8.23 2.86 -41.30
CA HIS A 10 -9.32 3.79 -41.57
C HIS A 10 -10.51 3.64 -40.61
N TYR A 11 -10.86 2.41 -40.20
CA TYR A 11 -11.99 2.17 -39.30
C TYR A 11 -11.68 2.59 -37.87
N ILE A 12 -10.45 2.36 -37.40
CA ILE A 12 -10.02 2.85 -36.08
C ILE A 12 -10.03 4.37 -36.05
N LEU A 13 -9.50 5.03 -37.08
CA LEU A 13 -9.51 6.50 -37.17
C LEU A 13 -10.92 7.07 -37.24
N LEU A 14 -11.81 6.45 -38.02
CA LEU A 14 -13.23 6.84 -38.09
C LEU A 14 -13.90 6.68 -36.72
N ALA A 15 -13.66 5.55 -36.05
CA ALA A 15 -14.21 5.29 -34.73
C ALA A 15 -13.76 6.35 -33.71
N LEU A 16 -12.46 6.67 -33.68
CA LEU A 16 -11.90 7.66 -32.76
C LEU A 16 -12.44 9.08 -32.99
N ARG A 17 -12.65 9.47 -34.25
CA ARG A 17 -13.02 10.85 -34.61
C ARG A 17 -14.52 11.11 -34.56
N GLU A 18 -15.32 10.15 -35.01
CA GLU A 18 -16.72 10.39 -35.31
C GLU A 18 -17.69 9.53 -34.51
N LYS A 19 -17.24 8.40 -33.95
CA LYS A 19 -18.13 7.40 -33.33
C LYS A 19 -17.79 7.09 -31.87
N ASN A 20 -16.73 7.66 -31.33
CA ASN A 20 -16.14 7.28 -30.05
C ASN A 20 -17.20 7.29 -28.94
N GLU A 21 -17.44 6.13 -28.36
CA GLU A 21 -18.43 5.89 -27.30
C GLU A 21 -19.90 6.26 -27.63
N GLN A 22 -20.24 6.49 -28.90
CA GLN A 22 -21.52 7.11 -29.28
C GLN A 22 -22.41 6.25 -30.18
N ASP A 23 -21.89 5.21 -30.84
CA ASP A 23 -22.62 4.52 -31.92
C ASP A 23 -22.61 3.00 -31.78
N ALA A 24 -23.48 2.48 -30.89
CA ALA A 24 -23.64 1.05 -30.67
C ALA A 24 -24.12 0.30 -31.93
N HIS A 25 -24.89 0.95 -32.80
CA HIS A 25 -25.41 0.36 -34.02
C HIS A 25 -24.29 0.16 -35.03
N TRP A 26 -23.50 1.21 -35.29
CA TRP A 26 -22.32 1.11 -36.15
C TRP A 26 -21.32 0.09 -35.60
N ALA A 27 -21.08 0.11 -34.28
CA ALA A 27 -20.19 -0.86 -33.64
C ALA A 27 -20.64 -2.32 -33.90
N ASN A 28 -21.94 -2.61 -33.92
CA ASN A 28 -22.45 -3.95 -34.26
C ASN A 28 -22.20 -4.33 -35.72
N ILE A 29 -22.30 -3.37 -36.65
CA ILE A 29 -22.05 -3.60 -38.08
C ILE A 29 -20.59 -4.00 -38.31
N VAL A 30 -19.65 -3.30 -37.66
CA VAL A 30 -18.21 -3.50 -37.91
C VAL A 30 -17.55 -4.53 -36.99
N GLU A 31 -18.25 -5.10 -36.01
CA GLU A 31 -17.68 -6.00 -34.98
C GLU A 31 -16.95 -7.23 -35.56
N SER A 32 -17.45 -7.78 -36.67
CA SER A 32 -16.85 -8.95 -37.31
C SER A 32 -15.48 -8.62 -37.93
N ASP A 33 -15.43 -7.52 -38.69
CA ASP A 33 -14.31 -7.25 -39.60
C ASP A 33 -13.31 -6.26 -39.00
N HIS A 34 -13.76 -5.38 -38.12
CA HIS A 34 -12.96 -4.34 -37.45
C HIS A 34 -13.28 -4.28 -35.94
N PRO A 35 -12.92 -5.31 -35.17
CA PRO A 35 -13.34 -5.45 -33.78
C PRO A 35 -12.77 -4.35 -32.86
N GLU A 36 -11.56 -3.83 -33.12
CA GLU A 36 -10.98 -2.69 -32.39
C GLU A 36 -11.84 -1.42 -32.58
N ALA A 37 -12.19 -1.11 -33.81
CA ALA A 37 -13.02 0.04 -34.16
C ALA A 37 -14.43 -0.09 -33.56
N ALA A 38 -14.99 -1.31 -33.58
CA ALA A 38 -16.25 -1.62 -32.91
C ALA A 38 -16.19 -1.30 -31.41
N LEU A 39 -15.10 -1.69 -30.72
CA LEU A 39 -14.93 -1.43 -29.30
C LEU A 39 -14.86 0.07 -28.99
N ILE A 40 -14.09 0.84 -29.77
CA ILE A 40 -13.96 2.29 -29.63
C ILE A 40 -15.32 2.98 -29.74
N ALA A 41 -16.10 2.63 -30.77
CA ALA A 41 -17.41 3.24 -31.01
C ALA A 41 -18.49 2.84 -29.99
N THR A 42 -18.24 1.81 -29.19
CA THR A 42 -19.24 1.28 -28.25
C THR A 42 -19.43 2.19 -27.05
N PRO A 43 -20.68 2.53 -26.68
CA PRO A 43 -20.97 3.24 -25.44
C PRO A 43 -20.40 2.53 -24.22
N LYS A 44 -19.90 3.31 -23.26
CA LYS A 44 -19.19 2.85 -22.06
C LYS A 44 -19.85 1.64 -21.37
N ASN A 45 -21.14 1.77 -21.04
CA ASN A 45 -21.95 0.76 -20.37
C ASN A 45 -22.15 -0.56 -21.17
N MET A 46 -21.80 -0.59 -22.46
CA MET A 46 -21.89 -1.77 -23.31
C MET A 46 -20.51 -2.36 -23.64
N ARG A 47 -19.42 -1.67 -23.29
CA ARG A 47 -18.06 -2.05 -23.71
C ARG A 47 -17.62 -3.38 -23.14
N TRP A 48 -17.88 -3.65 -21.87
CA TRP A 48 -17.52 -4.93 -21.25
C TRP A 48 -18.18 -6.11 -21.98
N ASN A 49 -19.47 -6.01 -22.28
CA ASN A 49 -20.18 -7.04 -23.04
C ASN A 49 -19.62 -7.21 -24.45
N ARG A 50 -19.19 -6.12 -25.11
CA ARG A 50 -18.54 -6.24 -26.42
C ARG A 50 -17.16 -6.85 -26.31
N TRP A 51 -16.35 -6.41 -25.35
CA TRP A 51 -15.04 -6.98 -25.05
C TRP A 51 -15.12 -8.49 -24.91
N LYS A 52 -16.04 -9.02 -24.09
CA LYS A 52 -16.23 -10.47 -23.93
C LYS A 52 -16.46 -11.22 -25.25
N ARG A 53 -17.15 -10.61 -26.23
CA ARG A 53 -17.38 -11.21 -27.55
C ARG A 53 -16.17 -11.16 -28.46
N ILE A 54 -15.36 -10.11 -28.36
CA ILE A 54 -14.27 -9.84 -29.32
C ILE A 54 -12.87 -10.13 -28.78
N ARG A 55 -12.69 -10.37 -27.48
CA ARG A 55 -11.38 -10.52 -26.81
C ARG A 55 -10.47 -11.60 -27.40
N GLY A 56 -11.01 -12.57 -28.14
CA GLY A 56 -10.22 -13.58 -28.87
C GLY A 56 -9.68 -13.11 -30.22
N ARG A 57 -10.06 -11.90 -30.68
CA ARG A 57 -9.70 -11.30 -31.97
C ARG A 57 -9.02 -9.94 -31.83
N VAL A 58 -8.92 -9.42 -30.61
CA VAL A 58 -8.38 -8.09 -30.29
C VAL A 58 -7.27 -8.23 -29.26
N ASP A 59 -6.22 -7.42 -29.41
CA ASP A 59 -5.13 -7.35 -28.45
C ASP A 59 -5.61 -6.89 -27.06
N ASN A 60 -5.06 -7.49 -25.98
CA ASN A 60 -5.48 -7.22 -24.61
C ASN A 60 -5.32 -5.74 -24.20
N LYS A 61 -4.41 -4.98 -24.82
CA LYS A 61 -4.26 -3.54 -24.54
C LYS A 61 -5.54 -2.74 -24.74
N TRP A 62 -6.44 -3.19 -25.62
CA TRP A 62 -7.71 -2.52 -25.87
C TRP A 62 -8.70 -2.66 -24.72
N MET A 63 -8.41 -3.54 -23.76
CA MET A 63 -9.13 -3.64 -22.50
C MET A 63 -9.08 -2.36 -21.68
N GLU A 64 -8.08 -1.50 -21.89
CA GLU A 64 -7.97 -0.15 -21.31
C GLU A 64 -9.22 0.72 -21.59
N LEU A 65 -9.97 0.45 -22.65
CA LEU A 65 -11.20 1.19 -22.98
C LEU A 65 -12.40 0.81 -22.10
N VAL A 66 -12.35 -0.34 -21.42
CA VAL A 66 -13.39 -0.79 -20.51
C VAL A 66 -13.08 -0.24 -19.12
N SER A 67 -13.93 0.67 -18.63
CA SER A 67 -13.76 1.22 -17.29
C SER A 67 -14.24 0.21 -16.25
N PHE A 68 -13.51 0.09 -15.15
CA PHE A 68 -13.90 -0.71 -13.98
C PHE A 68 -15.33 -0.42 -13.53
N GLU A 69 -15.77 0.84 -13.66
CA GLU A 69 -17.08 1.29 -13.26
C GLU A 69 -18.23 0.74 -14.13
N ASP A 70 -17.94 0.43 -15.39
CA ASP A 70 -18.94 -0.03 -16.36
C ASP A 70 -19.11 -1.55 -16.36
N VAL A 71 -18.33 -2.26 -15.54
CA VAL A 71 -18.37 -3.72 -15.42
C VAL A 71 -19.44 -4.13 -14.41
N PRO A 72 -20.36 -5.04 -14.77
CA PRO A 72 -21.30 -5.62 -13.82
C PRO A 72 -20.57 -6.28 -12.64
N GLU A 73 -21.08 -6.08 -11.43
CA GLU A 73 -20.48 -6.48 -10.17
C GLU A 73 -20.09 -7.97 -10.17
N ARG A 74 -21.02 -8.81 -10.64
CA ARG A 74 -20.85 -10.27 -10.72
C ARG A 74 -19.77 -10.73 -11.68
N GLU A 75 -19.34 -9.87 -12.60
CA GLU A 75 -18.35 -10.17 -13.63
C GLU A 75 -17.02 -9.45 -13.39
N LEU A 76 -16.92 -8.69 -12.29
CA LEU A 76 -15.72 -7.92 -11.95
C LEU A 76 -14.49 -8.81 -11.75
N TYR A 77 -14.67 -10.03 -11.24
CA TYR A 77 -13.58 -10.99 -11.11
C TYR A 77 -12.96 -11.36 -12.46
N GLU A 78 -13.76 -11.50 -13.52
CA GLU A 78 -13.27 -11.78 -14.88
C GLU A 78 -12.52 -10.57 -15.46
N TYR A 79 -13.01 -9.36 -15.19
CA TYR A 79 -12.32 -8.13 -15.58
C TYR A 79 -10.92 -8.07 -14.97
N ILE A 80 -10.81 -8.34 -13.66
CA ILE A 80 -9.54 -8.34 -12.93
C ILE A 80 -8.61 -9.46 -13.41
N GLU A 81 -9.14 -10.63 -13.76
CA GLU A 81 -8.36 -11.74 -14.33
C GLU A 81 -7.60 -11.29 -15.59
N THR A 82 -8.29 -10.56 -16.48
CA THR A 82 -7.74 -10.08 -17.76
C THR A 82 -6.95 -8.77 -17.68
N SER A 83 -6.99 -8.11 -16.52
CA SER A 83 -6.38 -6.80 -16.34
C SER A 83 -4.87 -6.87 -16.10
N GLU A 84 -4.18 -5.85 -16.61
CA GLU A 84 -2.75 -5.65 -16.36
C GLU A 84 -2.47 -5.30 -14.89
N GLN A 85 -1.29 -5.70 -14.44
CA GLN A 85 -0.91 -5.63 -13.03
C GLN A 85 -0.74 -4.20 -12.52
N GLU A 86 -0.37 -3.28 -13.41
CA GLU A 86 -0.12 -1.87 -13.10
C GLU A 86 -1.39 -1.12 -12.66
N ASN A 87 -2.57 -1.56 -13.10
CA ASN A 87 -3.85 -0.93 -12.79
C ASN A 87 -4.48 -1.43 -11.47
N ILE A 88 -3.92 -2.46 -10.85
CA ILE A 88 -4.51 -3.14 -9.68
C ILE A 88 -4.69 -2.20 -8.49
N GLN A 89 -3.77 -1.25 -8.27
CA GLN A 89 -3.90 -0.29 -7.16
C GLN A 89 -5.10 0.64 -7.38
N ILE A 90 -5.22 1.20 -8.58
CA ILE A 90 -6.35 2.07 -8.96
C ILE A 90 -7.69 1.33 -8.79
N PHE A 91 -7.74 0.05 -9.17
CA PHE A 91 -8.93 -0.77 -8.98
C PHE A 91 -9.24 -1.06 -7.51
N SER A 92 -8.22 -1.15 -6.65
CA SER A 92 -8.42 -1.34 -5.21
C SER A 92 -9.09 -0.13 -4.58
N ASP A 93 -8.66 1.08 -4.95
CA ASP A 93 -9.25 2.33 -4.46
C ASP A 93 -10.71 2.47 -4.93
N LYS A 94 -10.96 2.18 -6.22
CA LYS A 94 -12.32 2.16 -6.79
C LYS A 94 -13.23 1.13 -6.14
N PHE A 95 -12.70 -0.06 -5.83
CA PHE A 95 -13.45 -1.11 -5.13
C PHE A 95 -13.88 -0.66 -3.73
N LEU A 96 -12.96 -0.05 -2.97
CA LEU A 96 -13.26 0.47 -1.64
C LEU A 96 -14.28 1.62 -1.68
N ALA A 97 -14.16 2.52 -2.66
CA ALA A 97 -15.16 3.57 -2.88
C ALA A 97 -16.56 2.98 -3.11
N ARG A 98 -16.68 1.94 -3.95
CA ARG A 98 -17.95 1.25 -4.19
C ARG A 98 -18.54 0.57 -2.97
N ILE A 99 -17.72 -0.04 -2.11
CA ILE A 99 -18.20 -0.59 -0.83
C ILE A 99 -18.84 0.51 0.03
N LYS A 100 -18.22 1.70 0.07
CA LYS A 100 -18.71 2.82 0.88
C LYS A 100 -19.97 3.47 0.29
N GLU A 101 -20.08 3.53 -1.03
CA GLU A 101 -21.18 4.17 -1.74
C GLU A 101 -22.40 3.27 -1.92
N ASN A 102 -22.21 1.96 -2.08
CA ASN A 102 -23.28 0.99 -2.32
C ASN A 102 -23.20 -0.19 -1.33
N PRO A 103 -24.05 -0.20 -0.28
CA PRO A 103 -24.10 -1.31 0.67
C PRO A 103 -24.48 -2.67 0.08
N SER A 104 -25.11 -2.77 -1.09
CA SER A 104 -25.40 -4.07 -1.72
C SER A 104 -24.21 -4.66 -2.48
N PHE A 105 -23.24 -3.81 -2.87
CA PHE A 105 -22.10 -4.19 -3.71
C PHE A 105 -21.31 -5.39 -3.15
N GLN A 106 -21.06 -5.39 -1.84
CA GLN A 106 -20.38 -6.47 -1.12
C GLN A 106 -21.02 -7.86 -1.31
N TYR A 107 -22.34 -7.94 -1.51
CA TYR A 107 -23.06 -9.20 -1.78
C TYR A 107 -23.02 -9.57 -3.26
N GLU A 108 -23.10 -8.57 -4.15
CA GLU A 108 -23.22 -8.76 -5.59
C GLU A 108 -21.89 -9.10 -6.26
N VAL A 109 -20.79 -8.59 -5.71
CA VAL A 109 -19.45 -8.75 -6.27
C VAL A 109 -18.85 -10.13 -6.01
N ARG A 110 -19.34 -10.84 -4.99
CA ARG A 110 -18.89 -12.18 -4.60
C ARG A 110 -19.14 -13.18 -5.74
N PRO A 111 -18.10 -13.76 -6.35
CA PRO A 111 -18.27 -14.81 -7.35
C PRO A 111 -18.91 -16.07 -6.78
N LEU A 112 -19.55 -16.85 -7.64
CA LEU A 112 -20.13 -18.16 -7.30
C LEU A 112 -19.12 -19.32 -7.41
N THR A 113 -17.84 -19.02 -7.55
CA THR A 113 -16.75 -20.01 -7.65
C THR A 113 -16.43 -20.60 -6.27
N ALA A 114 -16.19 -21.91 -6.20
CA ALA A 114 -15.75 -22.55 -4.97
C ALA A 114 -14.28 -22.18 -4.64
N PRO A 115 -13.88 -22.14 -3.36
CA PRO A 115 -12.54 -21.69 -2.97
C PRO A 115 -11.37 -22.49 -3.57
N ASP A 116 -11.55 -23.80 -3.78
CA ASP A 116 -10.58 -24.70 -4.40
C ASP A 116 -10.36 -24.44 -5.90
N SER A 117 -11.28 -23.72 -6.53
CA SER A 117 -11.26 -23.32 -7.94
C SER A 117 -10.94 -21.83 -8.16
N ALA A 118 -10.40 -21.16 -7.14
CA ALA A 118 -10.19 -19.72 -7.14
C ALA A 118 -9.26 -19.25 -8.28
N SER A 119 -9.82 -18.45 -9.19
CA SER A 119 -9.02 -17.72 -10.18
C SER A 119 -8.26 -16.56 -9.53
N LYS A 120 -7.33 -15.92 -10.26
CA LYS A 120 -6.64 -14.70 -9.79
C LYS A 120 -7.65 -13.59 -9.48
N GLY A 121 -8.66 -13.44 -10.33
CA GLY A 121 -9.78 -12.53 -10.18
C GLY A 121 -10.59 -12.81 -8.91
N SER A 122 -11.04 -14.05 -8.70
CA SER A 122 -11.82 -14.41 -7.50
C SER A 122 -11.02 -14.19 -6.22
N ALA A 123 -9.75 -14.58 -6.19
CA ALA A 123 -8.88 -14.36 -5.04
C ALA A 123 -8.59 -12.86 -4.78
N TRP A 124 -8.53 -12.04 -5.83
CA TRP A 124 -8.45 -10.60 -5.68
C TRP A 124 -9.73 -10.00 -5.08
N ILE A 125 -10.92 -10.41 -5.54
CA ILE A 125 -12.19 -9.97 -4.95
C ILE A 125 -12.27 -10.37 -3.47
N ALA A 126 -11.96 -11.63 -3.16
CA ALA A 126 -11.91 -12.12 -1.78
C ALA A 126 -10.94 -11.30 -0.91
N SER A 127 -9.75 -11.01 -1.43
CA SER A 127 -8.76 -10.14 -0.79
C SER A 127 -9.31 -8.74 -0.50
N ARG A 128 -9.99 -8.10 -1.46
CA ARG A 128 -10.54 -6.74 -1.25
C ARG A 128 -11.73 -6.72 -0.29
N LEU A 129 -12.58 -7.74 -0.29
CA LEU A 129 -13.63 -7.91 0.71
C LEU A 129 -13.05 -8.05 2.12
N LEU A 130 -12.00 -8.87 2.28
CA LEU A 130 -11.28 -9.00 3.55
C LEU A 130 -10.62 -7.69 3.99
N ALA A 131 -9.95 -6.98 3.08
CA ALA A 131 -9.30 -5.70 3.39
C ALA A 131 -10.31 -4.66 3.88
N SER A 132 -11.56 -4.75 3.43
CA SER A 132 -12.66 -3.84 3.80
C SER A 132 -13.50 -4.38 4.97
N ALA A 133 -13.02 -5.39 5.72
CA ALA A 133 -13.75 -6.08 6.78
C ALA A 133 -14.41 -5.16 7.83
N ALA A 134 -13.87 -3.96 8.04
CA ALA A 134 -14.43 -2.99 8.97
C ALA A 134 -15.67 -2.25 8.41
N GLU A 135 -15.80 -2.19 7.08
CA GLU A 135 -16.89 -1.58 6.34
C GLU A 135 -17.95 -2.58 5.88
N VAL A 136 -17.65 -3.89 5.90
CA VAL A 136 -18.59 -4.96 5.48
C VAL A 136 -19.67 -5.17 6.54
N SER A 137 -20.89 -5.54 6.10
CA SER A 137 -21.98 -5.90 7.01
C SER A 137 -21.60 -7.09 7.90
N PRO A 138 -21.96 -7.10 9.20
CA PRO A 138 -21.72 -8.24 10.10
C PRO A 138 -22.31 -9.56 9.58
N ASP A 139 -23.39 -9.51 8.82
CA ASP A 139 -24.04 -10.69 8.23
C ASP A 139 -23.14 -11.41 7.21
N LEU A 140 -22.12 -10.74 6.67
CA LEU A 140 -21.16 -11.33 5.75
C LEU A 140 -19.95 -11.95 6.42
N ILE A 141 -19.77 -11.78 7.74
CA ILE A 141 -18.58 -12.30 8.44
C ILE A 141 -18.41 -13.81 8.21
N GLU A 142 -19.50 -14.58 8.29
CA GLU A 142 -19.42 -16.03 8.08
C GLU A 142 -19.11 -16.40 6.63
N ASP A 143 -19.57 -15.62 5.65
CA ASP A 143 -19.20 -15.80 4.24
C ASP A 143 -17.74 -15.40 3.99
N LEU A 144 -17.25 -14.32 4.61
CA LEU A 144 -15.85 -13.93 4.54
C LEU A 144 -14.94 -15.04 5.13
N ARG A 145 -15.35 -15.66 6.23
CA ARG A 145 -14.59 -16.75 6.86
C ARG A 145 -14.63 -18.03 6.02
N SER A 146 -15.81 -18.44 5.56
CA SER A 146 -16.02 -19.73 4.88
C SER A 146 -15.65 -19.72 3.40
N TRP A 147 -15.70 -18.57 2.73
CA TRP A 147 -15.40 -18.42 1.32
C TRP A 147 -14.22 -17.48 1.05
N ALA A 148 -14.21 -16.27 1.58
CA ALA A 148 -13.19 -15.28 1.19
C ALA A 148 -11.78 -15.66 1.68
N ILE A 149 -11.61 -16.08 2.93
CA ILE A 149 -10.31 -16.54 3.47
C ILE A 149 -9.72 -17.68 2.62
N PRO A 150 -10.41 -18.81 2.40
CA PRO A 150 -9.83 -19.90 1.61
C PRO A 150 -9.62 -19.52 0.14
N THR A 151 -10.52 -18.72 -0.47
CA THR A 151 -10.37 -18.25 -1.86
C THR A 151 -9.15 -17.34 -2.02
N TRP A 152 -8.94 -16.42 -1.06
CA TRP A 152 -7.76 -15.55 -1.03
C TRP A 152 -6.47 -16.34 -0.88
N LEU A 153 -6.43 -17.31 0.06
CA LEU A 153 -5.25 -18.13 0.31
C LEU A 153 -4.91 -19.06 -0.86
N ALA A 154 -5.92 -19.55 -1.60
CA ALA A 154 -5.71 -20.41 -2.77
C ALA A 154 -4.93 -19.70 -3.89
N ASN A 155 -5.04 -18.37 -4.02
CA ASN A 155 -4.29 -17.60 -5.02
C ASN A 155 -4.01 -16.16 -4.58
N ILE A 156 -3.10 -16.01 -3.60
CA ILE A 156 -2.79 -14.71 -2.99
C ILE A 156 -2.35 -13.67 -4.04
N PRO A 157 -3.01 -12.49 -4.08
CA PRO A 157 -2.56 -11.35 -4.88
C PRO A 157 -1.23 -10.76 -4.41
N ASP A 158 -0.54 -10.04 -5.31
CA ASP A 158 0.74 -9.40 -4.98
C ASP A 158 0.64 -8.31 -3.90
N SER A 159 -0.53 -7.66 -3.76
CA SER A 159 -0.82 -6.71 -2.68
C SER A 159 -2.05 -7.13 -1.88
N SER A 160 -1.84 -7.60 -0.65
CA SER A 160 -2.87 -8.14 0.24
C SER A 160 -2.55 -8.08 1.75
N VAL A 161 -1.57 -7.27 2.19
CA VAL A 161 -1.31 -7.06 3.64
C VAL A 161 -2.50 -6.48 4.40
N ASP A 162 -3.30 -5.62 3.76
CA ASP A 162 -4.53 -5.09 4.37
C ASP A 162 -5.59 -6.20 4.54
N SER A 163 -5.64 -7.14 3.60
CA SER A 163 -6.52 -8.31 3.66
C SER A 163 -6.17 -9.21 4.83
N LEU A 164 -4.88 -9.36 5.15
CA LEU A 164 -4.44 -10.06 6.36
C LEU A 164 -4.92 -9.36 7.63
N SER A 165 -4.83 -8.03 7.67
CA SER A 165 -5.36 -7.24 8.81
C SER A 165 -6.85 -7.48 9.01
N GLY A 166 -7.62 -7.43 7.93
CA GLY A 166 -9.05 -7.68 7.97
C GLY A 166 -9.41 -9.11 8.36
N ALA A 167 -8.72 -10.10 7.79
CA ALA A 167 -8.90 -11.50 8.15
C ALA A 167 -8.67 -11.76 9.65
N CYS A 168 -7.61 -11.18 10.23
CA CYS A 168 -7.30 -11.29 11.66
C CYS A 168 -8.36 -10.66 12.59
N LYS A 169 -9.16 -9.71 12.09
CA LYS A 169 -10.25 -9.05 12.84
C LYS A 169 -11.53 -9.90 12.86
N ILE A 170 -11.77 -10.69 11.82
CA ILE A 170 -13.01 -11.48 11.68
C ILE A 170 -12.89 -12.91 12.21
N VAL A 171 -11.67 -13.44 12.35
CA VAL A 171 -11.45 -14.76 12.98
C VAL A 171 -11.39 -14.65 14.49
N GLY A 172 -11.81 -15.71 15.19
CA GLY A 172 -11.70 -15.80 16.64
C GLY A 172 -10.23 -15.86 17.09
N GLU A 173 -9.97 -15.47 18.34
CA GLU A 173 -8.61 -15.49 18.91
C GLU A 173 -7.97 -16.88 18.84
N SER A 174 -8.75 -17.93 19.12
CA SER A 174 -8.31 -19.33 19.04
C SER A 174 -7.96 -19.81 17.63
N GLU A 175 -8.45 -19.14 16.59
CA GLU A 175 -8.21 -19.51 15.19
C GLU A 175 -7.10 -18.68 14.54
N ARG A 176 -6.71 -17.57 15.18
CA ARG A 176 -5.77 -16.59 14.63
C ARG A 176 -4.42 -17.22 14.30
N GLU A 177 -3.89 -18.07 15.17
CA GLU A 177 -2.62 -18.76 14.92
C GLU A 177 -2.72 -19.68 13.70
N SER A 178 -3.82 -20.43 13.56
CA SER A 178 -4.05 -21.28 12.39
C SER A 178 -4.13 -20.46 11.11
N LEU A 179 -4.83 -19.32 11.12
CA LEU A 179 -4.89 -18.40 9.98
C LEU A 179 -3.50 -17.92 9.59
N LEU A 180 -2.71 -17.42 10.55
CA LEU A 180 -1.37 -16.89 10.29
C LEU A 180 -0.45 -17.97 9.70
N ASN A 181 -0.52 -19.20 10.21
CA ASN A 181 0.20 -20.34 9.65
C ASN A 181 -0.20 -20.63 8.21
N SER A 182 -1.50 -20.62 7.89
CA SER A 182 -1.97 -20.78 6.51
C SER A 182 -1.47 -19.66 5.59
N VAL A 183 -1.44 -18.42 6.06
CA VAL A 183 -0.91 -17.27 5.31
C VAL A 183 0.60 -17.43 5.08
N HIS A 184 1.37 -17.85 6.10
CA HIS A 184 2.81 -18.13 5.95
C HIS A 184 3.09 -19.16 4.85
N MET A 185 2.31 -20.24 4.81
CA MET A 185 2.44 -21.30 3.81
C MET A 185 2.12 -20.77 2.42
N ALA A 186 0.97 -20.14 2.24
CA ALA A 186 0.52 -19.66 0.95
C ALA A 186 1.40 -18.52 0.40
N ALA A 187 1.96 -17.66 1.28
CA ALA A 187 2.90 -16.62 0.90
C ALA A 187 4.29 -17.15 0.48
N GLY A 188 4.65 -18.37 0.90
CA GLY A 188 5.94 -19.00 0.61
C GLY A 188 6.22 -19.11 -0.90
N ASP A 189 5.19 -19.44 -1.68
CA ASP A 189 5.29 -19.66 -3.13
C ASP A 189 5.11 -18.38 -3.96
N LYS A 190 4.99 -17.21 -3.31
CA LYS A 190 4.69 -15.92 -3.94
C LYS A 190 5.73 -14.85 -3.58
N PRO A 191 6.99 -14.94 -4.06
CA PRO A 191 8.10 -14.08 -3.62
C PRO A 191 7.95 -12.58 -3.97
N LYS A 192 7.01 -12.23 -4.84
CA LYS A 192 6.66 -10.84 -5.19
C LYS A 192 5.59 -10.23 -4.28
N SER A 193 4.80 -11.06 -3.62
CA SER A 193 3.69 -10.62 -2.76
C SER A 193 4.19 -9.93 -1.50
N ASP A 194 3.48 -8.89 -1.08
CA ASP A 194 3.67 -8.22 0.20
C ASP A 194 3.53 -9.17 1.40
N LEU A 195 2.69 -10.21 1.30
CA LEU A 195 2.59 -11.25 2.33
C LEU A 195 3.84 -12.11 2.44
N ASN A 196 4.61 -12.28 1.36
CA ASN A 196 5.91 -12.95 1.47
C ASN A 196 6.88 -12.08 2.27
N THR A 197 6.86 -10.77 2.05
CA THR A 197 7.65 -9.81 2.83
C THR A 197 7.23 -9.79 4.29
N TRP A 198 5.92 -9.77 4.57
CA TRP A 198 5.37 -9.91 5.92
C TRP A 198 5.83 -11.22 6.58
N SER A 199 5.67 -12.36 5.90
CA SER A 199 6.04 -13.69 6.39
C SER A 199 7.52 -13.76 6.77
N ARG A 200 8.40 -13.18 5.95
CA ARG A 200 9.84 -13.08 6.24
C ARG A 200 10.15 -12.12 7.37
N PHE A 201 9.39 -11.03 7.50
CA PHE A 201 9.56 -10.06 8.57
C PHE A 201 9.15 -10.63 9.93
N VAL A 202 8.05 -11.38 10.01
CA VAL A 202 7.65 -12.12 11.22
C VAL A 202 8.75 -13.08 11.66
N ARG A 203 9.36 -13.85 10.74
CA ARG A 203 10.51 -14.71 11.07
C ARG A 203 11.71 -13.94 11.64
N VAL A 204 11.95 -12.71 11.19
CA VAL A 204 12.99 -11.84 11.76
C VAL A 204 12.65 -11.49 13.21
N ILE A 205 11.39 -11.12 13.47
CA ILE A 205 10.90 -10.77 14.82
C ILE A 205 11.02 -11.97 15.76
N GLU A 206 10.71 -13.18 15.28
CA GLU A 206 10.84 -14.44 16.03
C GLU A 206 12.30 -14.92 16.19
N GLY A 207 13.28 -14.19 15.64
CA GLY A 207 14.70 -14.53 15.73
C GLY A 207 15.17 -15.65 14.78
N SER A 208 14.31 -16.14 13.89
CA SER A 208 14.64 -17.17 12.89
C SER A 208 15.06 -16.60 11.53
N GLY A 209 15.00 -15.27 11.37
CA GLY A 209 15.34 -14.54 10.14
C GLY A 209 16.51 -13.56 10.29
N ARG A 210 16.90 -12.94 9.18
CA ARG A 210 17.86 -11.82 9.15
C ARG A 210 17.30 -10.62 8.42
N LEU A 211 17.51 -9.44 8.99
CA LEU A 211 17.12 -8.17 8.41
C LEU A 211 18.19 -7.68 7.41
N THR A 212 18.14 -8.17 6.17
CA THR A 212 19.08 -7.79 5.09
C THR A 212 18.66 -6.48 4.42
N PRO A 213 19.58 -5.72 3.78
CA PRO A 213 19.22 -4.52 3.02
C PRO A 213 18.12 -4.74 1.98
N SER A 214 18.18 -5.87 1.26
CA SER A 214 17.16 -6.27 0.29
C SER A 214 15.78 -6.53 0.91
N LEU A 215 15.73 -7.11 2.11
CA LEU A 215 14.49 -7.32 2.84
C LEU A 215 13.96 -5.98 3.39
N CYS A 216 14.83 -5.12 3.94
CA CYS A 216 14.44 -3.78 4.37
C CYS A 216 13.78 -2.98 3.23
N ASN A 217 14.36 -3.03 2.02
CA ASN A 217 13.79 -2.31 0.88
C ASN A 217 12.39 -2.86 0.51
N LYS A 218 12.17 -4.16 0.64
CA LYS A 218 10.82 -4.73 0.49
C LYS A 218 9.88 -4.29 1.60
N ILE A 219 10.32 -4.34 2.87
CA ILE A 219 9.52 -3.96 4.04
C ILE A 219 8.98 -2.53 3.88
N VAL A 220 9.86 -1.56 3.60
CA VAL A 220 9.44 -0.16 3.54
C VAL A 220 8.56 0.17 2.32
N ARG A 221 8.60 -0.67 1.28
CA ARG A 221 7.81 -0.50 0.05
C ARG A 221 6.46 -1.20 0.11
N GLN A 222 6.33 -2.26 0.91
CA GLN A 222 5.20 -3.18 0.83
C GLN A 222 4.42 -3.31 2.14
N LEU A 223 5.02 -3.00 3.30
CA LEU A 223 4.35 -3.14 4.60
C LEU A 223 3.91 -1.77 5.15
N PRO A 224 2.80 -1.72 5.91
CA PRO A 224 2.40 -0.52 6.62
C PRO A 224 3.51 -0.03 7.56
N MET A 225 3.73 1.30 7.58
CA MET A 225 4.80 1.89 8.40
C MET A 225 4.64 1.59 9.90
N GLU A 226 3.41 1.52 10.40
CA GLU A 226 3.12 1.14 11.78
C GLU A 226 3.62 -0.26 12.14
N TRP A 227 3.73 -1.18 11.18
CA TRP A 227 4.17 -2.56 11.45
C TRP A 227 5.67 -2.65 11.69
N PHE A 228 6.46 -1.86 10.96
CA PHE A 228 7.92 -1.93 11.06
C PHE A 228 8.55 -0.79 11.85
N ALA A 229 7.75 0.18 12.30
CA ALA A 229 8.20 1.31 13.11
C ALA A 229 9.12 0.92 14.30
N PRO A 230 8.84 -0.14 15.09
CA PRO A 230 9.74 -0.59 16.17
C PRO A 230 11.15 -0.95 15.71
N PHE A 231 11.31 -1.29 14.43
CA PHE A 231 12.58 -1.68 13.81
C PHE A 231 13.14 -0.59 12.89
N SER A 232 12.49 0.57 12.82
CA SER A 232 12.76 1.64 11.84
C SER A 232 14.23 2.08 11.81
N GLY A 233 14.88 2.28 12.98
CA GLY A 233 16.29 2.66 13.04
C GLY A 233 17.21 1.61 12.40
N HIS A 234 17.01 0.33 12.71
CA HIS A 234 17.78 -0.77 12.13
C HIS A 234 17.49 -0.95 10.64
N ILE A 235 16.24 -0.76 10.23
CA ILE A 235 15.82 -0.82 8.83
C ILE A 235 16.52 0.29 8.04
N LEU A 236 16.48 1.53 8.52
CA LEU A 236 17.16 2.67 7.91
C LEU A 236 18.66 2.41 7.76
N LEU A 237 19.35 2.02 8.83
CA LEU A 237 20.78 1.73 8.78
C LEU A 237 21.14 0.63 7.77
N ASN A 238 20.28 -0.37 7.57
CA ASN A 238 20.49 -1.37 6.53
C ASN A 238 20.20 -0.84 5.11
N LEU A 239 19.26 0.09 4.96
CA LEU A 239 18.96 0.74 3.68
C LEU A 239 20.09 1.68 3.24
N LEU A 240 20.75 2.37 4.18
CA LEU A 240 21.91 3.23 3.88
C LEU A 240 23.15 2.43 3.42
N LYS A 241 23.15 1.10 3.58
CA LYS A 241 24.19 0.21 3.02
C LYS A 241 23.95 -0.14 1.55
N MET A 242 22.78 0.19 0.99
CA MET A 242 22.50 -0.03 -0.41
C MET A 242 23.25 0.99 -1.26
N ASP A 243 23.71 0.58 -2.43
CA ASP A 243 24.33 1.49 -3.39
C ASP A 243 23.33 2.54 -3.86
N GLN A 244 23.80 3.78 -3.99
CA GLN A 244 23.01 4.95 -4.40
C GLN A 244 21.68 5.11 -3.64
N TRP A 245 21.63 4.77 -2.35
CA TRP A 245 20.39 4.88 -1.56
C TRP A 245 19.77 6.29 -1.60
N TRP A 246 20.62 7.32 -1.74
CA TRP A 246 20.21 8.72 -1.82
C TRP A 246 19.45 9.08 -3.11
N ASN A 247 19.57 8.26 -4.15
CA ASN A 247 18.82 8.39 -5.40
C ASN A 247 17.48 7.61 -5.38
N ASN A 248 17.17 6.92 -4.27
CA ASN A 248 15.93 6.16 -4.13
C ASN A 248 14.84 7.05 -3.54
N ALA A 249 13.99 7.63 -4.41
CA ALA A 249 12.92 8.55 -4.01
C ALA A 249 11.95 7.94 -2.99
N ASP A 250 11.58 6.67 -3.15
CA ASP A 250 10.68 5.99 -2.22
C ASP A 250 11.30 5.88 -0.82
N LEU A 251 12.60 5.56 -0.74
CA LEU A 251 13.32 5.53 0.54
C LEU A 251 13.40 6.92 1.18
N CYS A 252 13.74 7.94 0.39
CA CYS A 252 13.99 9.29 0.88
C CYS A 252 12.70 10.05 1.22
N SER A 253 11.55 9.57 0.74
CA SER A 253 10.21 10.12 1.05
C SER A 253 9.62 9.61 2.37
N ILE A 254 10.16 8.53 2.95
CA ILE A 254 9.68 7.99 4.22
C ILE A 254 9.93 9.00 5.35
N PRO A 255 8.93 9.33 6.19
CA PRO A 255 9.09 10.26 7.31
C PRO A 255 9.83 9.60 8.48
N TRP A 256 11.14 9.38 8.31
CA TRP A 256 11.98 8.67 9.25
C TRP A 256 11.93 9.23 10.67
N ALA A 257 11.84 10.55 10.82
CA ALA A 257 11.65 11.19 12.12
C ALA A 257 10.38 10.72 12.85
N ALA A 258 9.26 10.53 12.14
CA ALA A 258 8.00 10.06 12.72
C ALA A 258 8.03 8.57 13.13
N LEU A 259 8.90 7.78 12.50
CA LEU A 259 9.06 6.35 12.78
C LEU A 259 10.09 6.09 13.89
N VAL A 260 11.26 6.73 13.79
CA VAL A 260 12.41 6.51 14.66
C VAL A 260 12.26 7.21 16.01
N LEU A 261 11.75 8.45 16.04
CA LEU A 261 11.68 9.28 17.25
C LEU A 261 10.44 8.95 18.11
N ARG A 262 10.01 7.68 18.09
CA ARG A 262 8.91 7.21 18.92
C ARG A 262 9.40 6.91 20.35
N PRO A 263 8.55 7.16 21.35
CA PRO A 263 8.89 6.94 22.75
C PRO A 263 9.07 5.44 23.05
N ILE A 264 9.91 5.16 24.05
CA ILE A 264 10.13 3.81 24.56
C ILE A 264 8.80 3.24 25.07
N GLY A 265 8.54 1.97 24.75
CA GLY A 265 7.37 1.24 25.26
C GLY A 265 6.07 1.52 24.50
N GLU A 266 6.10 2.33 23.43
CA GLU A 266 4.93 2.51 22.57
C GLU A 266 4.54 1.17 21.93
N LEU A 267 3.29 0.73 22.11
CA LEU A 267 2.81 -0.57 21.64
C LEU A 267 2.50 -0.55 20.15
N HIS A 268 2.91 -1.60 19.45
CA HIS A 268 2.62 -1.85 18.05
C HIS A 268 1.94 -3.20 17.89
N GLN A 269 0.80 -3.21 17.22
CA GLN A 269 0.04 -4.43 16.95
C GLN A 269 -0.06 -4.63 15.45
N PHE A 270 0.32 -5.82 15.01
CA PHE A 270 0.15 -6.26 13.63
C PHE A 270 0.07 -7.79 13.57
N PRO A 271 -0.55 -8.35 12.51
CA PRO A 271 -0.65 -9.79 12.33
C PRO A 271 0.73 -10.48 12.47
N GLY A 272 0.83 -11.53 13.28
CA GLY A 272 2.07 -12.29 13.45
C GLY A 272 3.08 -11.70 14.45
N ALA A 273 2.77 -10.60 15.12
CA ALA A 273 3.63 -10.06 16.18
C ALA A 273 2.81 -9.74 17.43
N ASN A 274 3.11 -10.44 18.52
CA ASN A 274 2.51 -10.18 19.83
C ASN A 274 3.44 -9.26 20.63
N ASP A 275 2.86 -8.23 21.26
CA ASP A 275 3.52 -7.38 22.25
C ASP A 275 4.83 -6.69 21.81
N VAL A 276 4.92 -6.27 20.54
CA VAL A 276 6.07 -5.49 20.08
C VAL A 276 5.94 -4.05 20.57
N SER A 277 6.94 -3.62 21.34
CA SER A 277 7.06 -2.24 21.79
C SER A 277 8.18 -1.54 21.04
N HIS A 278 7.99 -0.25 20.77
CA HIS A 278 9.04 0.59 20.21
C HIS A 278 10.19 0.70 21.23
N PRO A 279 11.45 0.41 20.83
CA PRO A 279 12.59 0.42 21.75
C PRO A 279 13.04 1.84 22.12
N GLY A 280 12.53 2.85 21.43
CA GLY A 280 13.04 4.21 21.47
C GLY A 280 14.21 4.43 20.52
N VAL A 281 14.86 5.57 20.68
CA VAL A 281 16.06 5.93 19.91
C VAL A 281 17.28 5.29 20.59
N SER A 282 18.09 4.57 19.83
CA SER A 282 19.36 4.03 20.32
C SER A 282 20.41 5.15 20.48
N ASP A 283 21.23 5.08 21.53
CA ASP A 283 22.25 6.11 21.84
C ASP A 283 23.30 6.27 20.73
N ASP A 284 23.58 5.20 19.99
CA ASP A 284 24.56 5.12 18.90
C ASP A 284 23.96 5.41 17.51
N LEU A 285 22.64 5.63 17.42
CA LEU A 285 21.96 5.77 16.13
C LEU A 285 22.48 6.96 15.33
N LEU A 286 22.68 8.11 15.97
CA LEU A 286 23.19 9.30 15.28
C LEU A 286 24.57 9.05 14.68
N VAL A 287 25.49 8.47 15.46
CA VAL A 287 26.86 8.17 15.01
C VAL A 287 26.81 7.19 13.84
N SER A 288 26.02 6.12 13.96
CA SER A 288 25.84 5.13 12.90
C SER A 288 25.28 5.71 11.61
N LEU A 289 24.33 6.66 11.70
CA LEU A 289 23.77 7.35 10.54
C LEU A 289 24.83 8.22 9.86
N GLU A 290 25.57 9.01 10.63
CA GLU A 290 26.62 9.89 10.10
C GLU A 290 27.76 9.10 9.44
N GLU A 291 28.18 7.99 10.05
CA GLU A 291 29.18 7.09 9.48
C GLU A 291 28.71 6.44 8.18
N ALA A 292 27.45 5.98 8.14
CA ALA A 292 26.87 5.36 6.94
C ALA A 292 26.73 6.36 5.78
N ILE A 293 26.31 7.60 6.08
CA ILE A 293 26.20 8.67 5.08
C ILE A 293 27.60 9.12 4.62
N GLY A 294 28.53 9.32 5.56
CA GLY A 294 29.90 9.73 5.25
C GLY A 294 30.68 8.71 4.42
N SER A 295 30.44 7.42 4.66
CA SER A 295 31.06 6.32 3.89
C SER A 295 30.46 6.12 2.50
N GLY A 296 29.27 6.68 2.24
CA GLY A 296 28.57 6.58 0.95
C GLY A 296 28.68 7.88 0.15
N PRO A 297 27.62 8.69 0.10
CA PRO A 297 27.58 9.92 -0.70
C PRO A 297 28.42 11.09 -0.14
N GLY A 298 28.90 10.99 1.11
CA GLY A 298 29.50 12.11 1.84
C GLY A 298 28.46 12.86 2.67
N ILE A 299 28.89 13.51 3.76
CA ILE A 299 27.97 14.14 4.72
C ILE A 299 27.23 15.35 4.11
N GLU A 300 27.80 15.95 3.07
CA GLU A 300 27.27 17.12 2.38
C GLU A 300 25.92 16.82 1.71
N ILE A 301 25.64 15.55 1.38
CA ILE A 301 24.36 15.18 0.75
C ILE A 301 23.16 15.52 1.63
N ILE A 302 23.34 15.58 2.96
CA ILE A 302 22.30 15.93 3.94
C ILE A 302 21.65 17.26 3.59
N ASP A 303 22.37 18.15 2.90
CA ASP A 303 21.83 19.44 2.51
C ASP A 303 20.97 19.41 1.24
N GLU A 304 20.92 18.30 0.51
CA GLU A 304 20.04 18.16 -0.65
C GLU A 304 18.56 18.08 -0.26
N ALA A 305 17.71 18.71 -1.08
CA ALA A 305 16.27 18.70 -0.88
C ALA A 305 15.65 17.30 -1.03
N SER A 306 16.25 16.45 -1.88
CA SER A 306 15.84 15.06 -2.16
C SER A 306 15.80 14.17 -0.92
N ILE A 307 16.62 14.46 0.10
CA ILE A 307 16.74 13.66 1.32
C ILE A 307 16.25 14.37 2.59
N SER A 308 15.32 15.31 2.43
CA SER A 308 14.76 16.13 3.51
C SER A 308 14.30 15.35 4.75
N ASN A 309 13.72 14.16 4.59
CA ASN A 309 13.28 13.34 5.74
C ASN A 309 14.45 12.80 6.57
N ILE A 310 15.56 12.44 5.92
CA ILE A 310 16.77 11.95 6.60
C ILE A 310 17.52 13.14 7.22
N HIS A 311 17.60 14.27 6.52
CA HIS A 311 18.10 15.52 7.07
C HIS A 311 17.40 15.87 8.39
N ASP A 312 16.06 15.89 8.37
CA ASP A 312 15.28 16.26 9.54
C ASP A 312 15.54 15.30 10.70
N LEU A 313 15.61 13.98 10.45
CA LEU A 313 15.98 13.01 11.50
C LEU A 313 17.37 13.31 12.08
N VAL A 314 18.39 13.48 11.24
CA VAL A 314 19.77 13.71 11.69
C VAL A 314 19.88 15.01 12.50
N MET A 315 19.28 16.09 12.01
CA MET A 315 19.31 17.38 12.71
C MET A 315 18.55 17.32 14.05
N SER A 316 17.42 16.60 14.10
CA SER A 316 16.68 16.36 15.34
C SER A 316 17.54 15.65 16.39
N LEU A 317 18.23 14.58 15.97
CA LEU A 317 19.12 13.81 16.84
C LEU A 317 20.33 14.61 17.30
N ARG A 318 20.97 15.39 16.40
CA ARG A 318 22.10 16.29 16.73
C ARG A 318 21.70 17.30 17.81
N SER A 319 20.62 18.04 17.58
CA SER A 319 20.15 19.05 18.54
C SER A 319 19.79 18.43 19.88
N ALA A 320 19.16 17.25 19.90
CA ALA A 320 18.87 16.54 21.14
C ALA A 320 20.14 16.14 21.89
N LYS A 321 21.15 15.58 21.20
CA LYS A 321 22.44 15.19 21.77
C LYS A 321 23.24 16.37 22.33
N GLU A 322 23.20 17.50 21.63
CA GLU A 322 23.88 18.75 22.05
C GLU A 322 23.08 19.54 23.09
N GLY A 323 21.85 19.12 23.39
CA GLY A 323 20.95 19.83 24.30
C GLY A 323 20.47 21.18 23.78
N LEU A 324 20.57 21.41 22.48
CA LEU A 324 20.17 22.65 21.79
C LEU A 324 18.71 22.58 21.32
N PRO A 325 18.03 23.74 21.19
CA PRO A 325 16.76 23.82 20.48
C PRO A 325 16.91 23.31 19.03
N PRO A 326 15.98 22.49 18.53
CA PRO A 326 16.04 21.99 17.17
C PRO A 326 15.83 23.11 16.15
N PRO A 327 16.48 23.04 14.96
CA PRO A 327 16.17 23.95 13.87
C PRO A 327 14.78 23.69 13.29
N ILE A 328 14.30 24.65 12.47
CA ILE A 328 13.08 24.47 11.69
C ILE A 328 13.31 23.36 10.66
N GLY A 329 12.46 22.33 10.68
CA GLY A 329 12.55 21.19 9.77
C GLY A 329 12.12 21.49 8.33
N ARG A 330 12.62 20.70 7.38
CA ARG A 330 12.29 20.80 5.95
C ARG A 330 10.95 20.15 5.60
N THR A 331 10.62 19.05 6.27
CA THR A 331 9.40 18.25 6.05
C THR A 331 8.25 18.67 6.94
N HIS A 332 8.56 19.24 8.11
CA HIS A 332 7.61 19.83 9.04
C HIS A 332 8.36 20.83 9.95
N PRO A 333 7.85 22.05 10.19
CA PRO A 333 8.57 23.08 10.96
C PRO A 333 9.00 22.62 12.36
N LEU A 334 8.18 21.80 13.00
CA LEU A 334 8.38 21.31 14.36
C LEU A 334 8.94 19.88 14.47
N VAL A 335 9.38 19.25 13.38
CA VAL A 335 9.83 17.84 13.40
C VAL A 335 10.90 17.57 14.47
N GLY A 336 11.84 18.49 14.65
CA GLY A 336 12.95 18.31 15.59
C GLY A 336 12.56 18.29 17.05
N TRP A 337 11.37 18.75 17.39
CA TRP A 337 10.84 18.62 18.74
C TRP A 337 10.54 17.16 19.11
N LEU A 338 10.27 16.28 18.14
CA LEU A 338 10.04 14.85 18.40
C LEU A 338 11.24 14.16 19.10
N ALA A 339 12.46 14.66 18.93
CA ALA A 339 13.65 14.14 19.60
C ALA A 339 13.91 14.79 20.98
N GLN A 340 13.22 15.88 21.30
CA GLN A 340 13.47 16.66 22.52
C GLN A 340 12.63 16.14 23.69
N PRO A 341 13.15 16.19 24.92
CA PRO A 341 12.36 15.94 26.13
C PRO A 341 11.15 16.87 26.20
N PHE A 342 10.00 16.34 26.60
CA PHE A 342 8.72 17.07 26.65
C PHE A 342 8.77 18.40 27.42
N HIS A 343 9.48 18.45 28.55
CA HIS A 343 9.65 19.68 29.34
C HIS A 343 10.40 20.82 28.63
N LYS A 344 11.10 20.53 27.51
CA LYS A 344 11.78 21.55 26.69
C LYS A 344 10.92 22.05 25.55
N TRP A 345 9.78 21.41 25.28
CA TRP A 345 8.94 21.79 24.15
C TRP A 345 8.45 23.22 24.36
N PRO A 346 8.32 24.01 23.27
CA PRO A 346 7.70 25.32 23.34
C PRO A 346 6.25 25.14 23.80
N GLU A 347 5.60 26.24 24.19
CA GLU A 347 4.19 26.22 24.59
C GLU A 347 3.29 25.83 23.40
N ILE A 348 3.17 24.51 23.20
CA ILE A 348 2.61 23.91 21.98
C ILE A 348 1.09 23.83 22.03
N ALA A 349 0.50 24.16 23.18
CA ALA A 349 -0.95 24.24 23.39
C ALA A 349 -1.62 25.19 22.39
N HIS A 350 -0.93 26.26 21.99
CA HIS A 350 -1.43 27.28 21.06
C HIS A 350 -0.69 27.31 19.72
N THR A 351 0.25 26.38 19.51
CA THR A 351 1.01 26.33 18.26
C THR A 351 0.20 25.60 17.18
N ASP A 352 0.12 26.20 16.00
CA ASP A 352 -0.46 25.53 14.83
C ASP A 352 0.47 24.38 14.41
N LEU A 353 -0.03 23.15 14.54
CA LEU A 353 0.66 21.93 14.16
C LEU A 353 0.33 21.51 12.73
N ASN A 354 -0.53 22.26 12.03
CA ASN A 354 -0.93 21.93 10.67
C ASN A 354 0.16 22.36 9.67
N GLY A 355 0.28 21.58 8.61
CA GLY A 355 1.28 21.78 7.55
C GLY A 355 2.38 20.73 7.60
N GLY A 356 3.08 20.55 6.48
CA GLY A 356 4.13 19.54 6.36
C GLY A 356 3.62 18.10 6.26
N ASN A 357 4.48 17.15 6.63
CA ASN A 357 4.19 15.71 6.55
C ASN A 357 3.13 15.27 7.58
N SER A 358 2.06 14.62 7.10
CA SER A 358 0.91 14.22 7.92
C SER A 358 1.25 13.25 9.05
N LEU A 359 2.20 12.33 8.86
CA LEU A 359 2.63 11.41 9.91
C LEU A 359 3.42 12.15 11.00
N ILE A 360 4.28 13.10 10.62
CA ILE A 360 4.98 13.95 11.60
C ILE A 360 3.96 14.79 12.39
N THR A 361 3.01 15.42 11.72
CA THR A 361 1.92 16.17 12.35
C THR A 361 1.14 15.30 13.35
N ALA A 362 0.77 14.07 12.98
CA ALA A 362 0.08 13.13 13.87
C ALA A 362 0.92 12.82 15.12
N ARG A 363 2.24 12.62 14.97
CA ARG A 363 3.15 12.39 16.10
C ARG A 363 3.24 13.60 17.03
N LEU A 364 3.29 14.81 16.49
CA LEU A 364 3.30 16.04 17.28
C LEU A 364 2.00 16.22 18.07
N PHE A 365 0.85 15.89 17.47
CA PHE A 365 -0.44 15.88 18.19
C PHE A 365 -0.45 14.88 19.35
N LEU A 366 0.06 13.66 19.13
CA LEU A 366 0.16 12.65 20.18
C LEU A 366 1.08 13.12 21.31
N ALA A 367 2.25 13.67 21.00
CA ALA A 367 3.17 14.22 21.99
C ALA A 367 2.54 15.35 22.81
N ARG A 368 1.87 16.32 22.15
CA ARG A 368 1.13 17.39 22.82
C ARG A 368 0.09 16.85 23.80
N SER A 369 -0.65 15.82 23.41
CA SER A 369 -1.67 15.22 24.28
C SER A 369 -1.08 14.58 25.54
N ARG A 370 0.19 14.11 25.50
CA ARG A 370 0.90 13.57 26.65
C ARG A 370 1.39 14.68 27.58
N ILE A 371 1.96 15.74 27.03
CA ILE A 371 2.40 16.93 27.78
C ILE A 371 1.23 17.47 28.63
N ILE A 372 0.07 17.70 27.99
CA ILE A 372 -1.11 18.23 28.70
C ILE A 372 -1.59 17.30 29.83
N ARG A 373 -1.38 15.99 29.72
CA ARG A 373 -1.74 15.03 30.77
C ARG A 373 -0.74 14.97 31.91
N GLU A 374 0.52 15.31 31.67
CA GLU A 374 1.57 15.36 32.71
C GLU A 374 1.53 16.67 33.52
N ASP A 375 0.91 17.73 32.97
CA ASP A 375 0.73 19.04 33.62
C ASP A 375 -0.55 19.16 34.49
N ILE A 376 -1.41 18.12 34.52
CA ILE A 376 -2.63 18.02 35.36
C ILE A 376 -2.37 16.99 36.46
#